data_AF-A0A6J1RBH6-F1
#
_entry.id   AF-A0A6J1RBH6-F1
#
_cell.length_a   1.000
_cell.length_b   1.000
_cell.length_c   1.000
_cell.angle_alpha   90.00
_cell.angle_beta   90.00
_cell.angle_gamma   90.00
#
_symmetry.space_group_name_H-M   'P 1'
#
loop_
_entity.id
_entity.type
_entity.pdbx_description
1 polymer ?
#
loop_
_entity_poly.entity_id
_entity_poly.type
_entity_poly.pdbx_seq_one_letter_code
_entity_poly.pdbx_strand_id
1 'polypeptide(L)' 'MSMHVLVVAESIISGHRLVRVRERLADKLEFIYFDPYIQQKTLYKEKKKLHSL' A
#
# COMPACT_ATOMS: atom_id res chain seq x y z
N MET A 1 -11.51 -17.12 10.48
CA MET A 1 -11.26 -15.71 10.12
C MET A 1 -10.01 -15.65 9.25
N SER A 2 -10.02 -14.94 8.12
CA SER A 2 -8.84 -14.87 7.26
C SER A 2 -7.74 -13.99 7.83
N MET A 3 -6.51 -14.48 7.71
CA MET A 3 -5.29 -13.87 8.26
C MET A 3 -4.82 -12.67 7.42
N HIS A 4 -5.31 -12.53 6.19
CA HIS A 4 -4.82 -11.53 5.23
C HIS A 4 -5.89 -10.49 4.90
N VAL A 5 -5.43 -9.27 4.60
CA VAL A 5 -6.27 -8.17 4.15
C VAL A 5 -5.66 -7.51 2.91
N LEU A 6 -6.52 -7.14 1.97
CA LEU A 6 -6.17 -6.31 0.83
C LEU A 6 -6.23 -4.84 1.23
N VAL A 7 -5.16 -4.11 0.94
CA VAL A 7 -5.03 -2.69 1.23
C VAL A 7 -4.57 -1.92 -0.01
N VAL A 8 -4.99 -0.66 -0.12
CA VAL A 8 -4.44 0.31 -1.06
C VAL A 8 -3.31 1.04 -0.36
N ALA A 9 -2.13 1.04 -0.97
CA ALA A 9 -1.05 1.94 -0.63
C ALA A 9 -0.95 3.05 -1.69
N GLU A 10 -0.59 4.25 -1.25
CA GLU A 10 -0.51 5.44 -2.09
C GLU A 10 0.87 6.08 -1.94
N SER A 11 1.45 6.52 -3.07
CA SER A 11 2.66 7.33 -3.11
C SER A 11 2.42 8.64 -2.38
N ILE A 12 3.31 9.00 -1.45
CA ILE A 12 3.20 10.27 -0.74
C ILE A 12 3.44 11.50 -1.63
N ILE A 13 4.04 11.30 -2.82
CA ILE A 13 4.42 12.40 -3.72
C ILE A 13 3.37 12.62 -4.80
N SER A 14 3.09 11.60 -5.61
CA SER A 14 2.24 11.75 -6.80
C SER A 14 0.78 11.32 -6.60
N GLY A 15 0.48 10.65 -5.48
CA GLY A 15 -0.83 10.01 -5.27
C GLY A 15 -1.05 8.74 -6.11
N HIS A 16 -0.03 8.21 -6.79
CA HIS A 16 -0.11 6.91 -7.46
C HIS A 16 -0.51 5.81 -6.46
N ARG A 17 -1.46 4.94 -6.84
CA ARG A 17 -2.05 3.94 -5.96
C ARG A 17 -1.76 2.53 -6.44
N LEU A 18 -1.63 1.62 -5.49
CA LEU A 18 -1.38 0.22 -5.76
C LEU A 18 -1.95 -0.65 -4.64
N VAL A 19 -2.35 -1.87 -5.02
CA VAL A 19 -2.97 -2.83 -4.11
C VAL A 19 -1.91 -3.80 -3.60
N ARG A 20 -1.93 -4.06 -2.30
CA ARG A 20 -1.05 -5.01 -1.62
C ARG A 20 -1.84 -5.86 -0.62
N VAL A 21 -1.32 -7.04 -0.34
CA VAL A 21 -1.82 -7.90 0.73
C VAL A 21 -0.93 -7.68 1.95
N ARG A 22 -1.56 -7.58 3.14
CA ARG A 22 -0.85 -7.60 4.42
C ARG A 22 -1.51 -8.55 5.40
N GLU A 23 -0.77 -8.92 6.43
CA GLU A 23 -1.36 -9.61 7.58
C GLU A 23 -2.30 -8.69 8.35
N ARG A 24 -3.41 -9.25 8.82
CA ARG A 24 -4.47 -8.51 9.50
C ARG A 24 -3.98 -7.78 10.76
N LEU A 25 -3.06 -8.40 11.50
CA LEU A 25 -2.54 -7.89 12.79
C LEU A 25 -1.22 -7.14 12.65
N ALA A 26 -0.65 -7.04 11.44
CA ALA A 26 0.57 -6.27 11.22
C ALA A 26 0.31 -4.76 11.29
N ASP A 27 1.38 -3.99 11.43
CA ASP A 27 1.36 -2.53 11.32
C ASP A 27 0.90 -2.06 9.94
N LYS A 28 0.63 -0.74 9.83
CA LYS A 28 0.31 -0.12 8.55
C LYS A 28 1.48 -0.28 7.58
N LEU A 29 1.14 -0.60 6.33
CA LEU A 29 2.13 -0.95 5.33
C LEU A 29 2.86 0.29 4.81
N GLU A 30 4.19 0.34 4.95
CA GLU A 30 5.07 1.41 4.48
C GLU A 30 6.27 0.83 3.72
N PHE A 31 6.50 1.29 2.50
CA PHE A 31 7.57 0.74 1.66
C PHE A 31 7.99 1.71 0.56
N ILE A 32 9.22 1.54 0.07
CA ILE A 32 9.73 2.32 -1.07
C ILE A 32 9.42 1.56 -2.36
N TYR A 33 8.76 2.20 -3.31
CA TYR A 33 8.44 1.61 -4.61
C TYR A 33 8.58 2.63 -5.73
N PHE A 34 8.72 2.13 -6.96
CA PHE A 34 8.80 2.97 -8.14
C PHE A 34 7.45 3.66 -8.40
N ASP A 35 7.51 4.99 -8.53
CA ASP A 35 6.39 5.82 -8.90
C ASP A 35 6.49 6.18 -10.39
N PRO A 36 5.54 5.71 -11.23
CA PRO A 36 5.61 5.94 -12.67
C PRO A 36 5.36 7.40 -13.07
N TYR A 37 4.71 8.20 -12.21
CA TYR A 37 4.39 9.59 -12.54
C TYR A 37 5.60 10.51 -12.37
N ILE A 38 6.44 10.26 -11.38
CA ILE A 38 7.69 11.02 -11.17
C ILE A 38 8.94 10.26 -11.58
N GLN A 39 8.77 9.02 -12.07
CA GLN A 39 9.82 8.10 -12.52
C GLN A 39 10.94 7.88 -11.50
N GLN A 40 10.60 7.86 -10.22
CA GLN A 40 11.54 7.74 -9.11
C GLN A 40 10.98 6.83 -8.02
N LYS A 41 11.85 6.32 -7.14
CA LYS A 41 11.43 5.55 -5.97
C LYS A 41 10.88 6.49 -4.91
N THR A 42 9.63 6.30 -4.52
CA THR A 42 8.96 7.08 -3.47
C THR A 42 8.48 6.19 -2.34
N LEU A 43 8.21 6.82 -1.19
CA LEU A 43 7.55 6.15 -0.09
C LEU A 43 6.05 5.99 -0.42
N TYR A 44 5.57 4.76 -0.27
CA TYR A 44 4.16 4.41 -0.33
C TYR A 44 3.68 4.10 1.09
N LYS A 45 2.51 4.62 1.43
CA LYS A 45 1.87 4.37 2.72
C LYS A 45 0.48 3.78 2.53
N GLU A 46 0.09 2.89 3.42
CA GLU A 46 -1.28 2.38 3.47
C GLU A 46 -2.28 3.54 3.62
N LYS A 47 -3.23 3.59 2.69
CA LYS A 47 -4.31 4.58 2.69
C LYS A 47 -5.62 4.00 3.16
N LYS A 48 -5.99 2.81 2.70
CA LYS A 48 -7.30 2.21 3.01
C LYS A 48 -7.28 0.68 2.88
N LYS A 49 -7.97 0.00 3.79
CA LYS A 49 -8.33 -1.42 3.66
C LYS A 49 -9.48 -1.59 2.65
N LEU A 50 -9.31 -2.48 1.68
CA LEU A 50 -10.33 -2.84 0.70
C LEU A 50 -11.18 -4.02 1.17
N HIS A 51 -10.53 -5.15 1.45
CA HIS A 51 -11.23 -6.40 1.72
C HIS A 51 -10.46 -7.28 2.68
N SER A 52 -11.17 -8.08 3.47
CA SER A 52 -10.57 -9.22 4.15
C SER A 52 -10.63 -10.39 3.18
N LEU A 53 -9.49 -11.02 2.91
CA LEU A 53 -9.46 -12.25 2.14
C LEU A 53 -10.02 -13.42 2.97
#